data_AF-A0A842JLA5-F1
#
_entry.id   AF-A0A842JLA5-F1
#
_cell.length_a   1.000
_cell.length_b   1.000
_cell.length_c   1.000
_cell.angle_alpha   90.00
_cell.angle_beta   90.00
_cell.angle_gamma   90.00
#
_symmetry.space_group_name_H-M   'P 1'
#
loop_
_entity.id
_entity.type
_entity.pdbx_description
1 polymer ?
#
loop_
_entity_poly.entity_id
_entity_poly.type
_entity_poly.pdbx_seq_one_letter_code
_entity_poly.pdbx_strand_id
1 'polypeptide(L)'
;MPATGSNIERSPHYGALQDVVDGLFAGASTDDTVRRLDVVIAAEAADLPSDLMEVVQLLPPGSYTRQRLCDQVNSSIGGHAWGQVYGTVE
;
A
#
# COMPACT_ATOMS: atom_id res chain seq x y z
N MET A 1 26.07 -5.23 14.44
CA MET A 1 25.59 -5.03 13.06
C MET A 1 24.79 -3.73 13.05
N PRO A 2 25.22 -2.64 12.37
CA PRO A 2 24.41 -1.43 12.32
C PRO A 2 23.32 -1.59 11.25
N ALA A 3 22.06 -1.37 11.62
CA ALA A 3 20.95 -1.25 10.70
C ALA A 3 21.17 0.02 9.85
N THR A 4 21.75 -0.14 8.65
CA THR A 4 21.99 0.97 7.72
C THR A 4 20.96 0.88 6.60
N GLY A 5 19.77 1.38 6.91
CA GLY A 5 18.80 1.87 5.96
C GLY A 5 18.17 3.04 6.68
N SER A 6 18.71 4.24 6.48
CA SER A 6 18.19 5.42 7.14
C SER A 6 16.78 5.63 6.60
N ASN A 7 15.78 5.82 7.46
CA ASN A 7 14.35 5.94 7.11
C ASN A 7 14.03 7.25 6.32
N ILE A 8 15.02 7.75 5.58
CA ILE A 8 15.08 8.99 4.79
C ILE A 8 15.50 8.71 3.33
N GLU A 9 16.04 7.52 3.03
CA GLU A 9 16.43 7.15 1.67
C GLU A 9 15.21 6.61 0.91
N ARG A 10 14.89 7.23 -0.23
CA ARG A 10 13.77 6.81 -1.07
C ARG A 10 14.09 5.47 -1.71
N SER A 11 13.17 4.52 -1.55
CA SER A 11 13.23 3.24 -2.23
C SER A 11 12.99 3.44 -3.74
N PRO A 12 13.58 2.60 -4.61
CA PRO A 12 13.18 2.53 -6.02
C PRO A 12 11.69 2.19 -6.20
N HIS A 13 11.03 1.65 -5.17
CA HIS A 13 9.60 1.35 -5.14
C HIS A 13 8.75 2.48 -4.55
N TYR A 14 9.29 3.70 -4.45
CA TYR A 14 8.53 4.87 -4.00
C TYR A 14 7.32 5.09 -4.90
N GLY A 15 6.12 5.11 -4.33
CA GLY A 15 4.85 5.26 -5.06
C GLY A 15 4.25 3.96 -5.58
N ALA A 16 4.90 2.80 -5.44
CA ALA A 16 4.38 1.55 -5.99
C ALA A 16 3.01 1.14 -5.38
N LEU A 17 2.77 1.46 -4.09
CA LEU A 17 1.44 1.26 -3.48
C LEU A 17 0.37 2.19 -4.06
N GLN A 18 0.74 3.41 -4.49
CA GLN A 18 -0.19 4.32 -5.16
C GLN A 18 -0.64 3.73 -6.48
N ASP A 19 0.29 3.22 -7.28
CA ASP A 19 -0.02 2.60 -8.58
C ASP A 19 -0.99 1.40 -8.42
N VAL A 20 -0.83 0.60 -7.37
CA VAL A 20 -1.74 -0.50 -7.04
C VAL A 20 -3.13 0.03 -6.68
N VAL A 21 -3.21 1.04 -5.82
CA VAL A 21 -4.50 1.68 -5.45
C VAL A 21 -5.17 2.30 -6.67
N ASP A 22 -4.42 2.97 -7.54
CA ASP A 22 -4.91 3.55 -8.79
C ASP A 22 -5.45 2.49 -9.73
N GLY A 23 -4.72 1.40 -9.91
CA GLY A 23 -5.14 0.28 -10.74
C GLY A 23 -6.41 -0.40 -10.23
N LEU A 24 -6.52 -0.62 -8.92
CA LEU A 24 -7.69 -1.26 -8.30
C LEU A 24 -8.99 -0.47 -8.47
N PHE A 25 -8.89 0.86 -8.50
CA PHE A 25 -10.04 1.75 -8.65
C PHE A 25 -10.12 2.39 -10.04
N ALA A 26 -9.32 1.91 -11.01
CA ALA A 26 -9.36 2.40 -12.37
C ALA A 26 -10.73 2.11 -13.00
N GLY A 27 -11.52 3.16 -13.22
CA GLY A 27 -12.89 3.05 -13.75
C GLY A 27 -13.96 2.68 -12.71
N ALA A 28 -13.60 2.63 -11.43
CA ALA A 28 -14.53 2.42 -10.33
C ALA A 28 -15.34 3.72 -10.06
N SER A 29 -16.61 3.56 -9.72
CA SER A 29 -17.44 4.65 -9.19
C SER A 29 -17.10 4.92 -7.73
N THR A 30 -17.47 6.09 -7.20
CA THR A 30 -17.15 6.50 -5.82
C THR A 30 -17.63 5.51 -4.74
N ASP A 31 -18.71 4.79 -4.99
CA ASP A 31 -19.31 3.81 -4.08
C ASP A 31 -18.78 2.38 -4.27
N ASP A 32 -17.89 2.15 -5.25
CA ASP A 32 -17.33 0.83 -5.49
C ASP A 32 -16.39 0.43 -4.36
N THR A 33 -16.40 -0.86 -4.06
CA THR A 33 -15.58 -1.45 -3.01
C THR A 33 -14.72 -2.58 -3.56
N VAL A 34 -13.50 -2.67 -3.05
CA VAL A 34 -12.52 -3.69 -3.42
C VAL A 34 -12.32 -4.61 -2.22
N ARG A 35 -12.34 -5.93 -2.43
CA ARG A 35 -12.14 -6.88 -1.33
C ARG A 35 -10.68 -6.93 -0.97
N ARG A 36 -10.34 -7.18 0.29
CA ARG A 36 -8.96 -7.41 0.74
C ARG A 36 -8.19 -8.36 -0.18
N LEU A 37 -8.82 -9.46 -0.61
CA LEU A 37 -8.19 -10.45 -1.49
C LEU A 37 -7.78 -9.83 -2.84
N ASP A 38 -8.61 -8.96 -3.42
CA ASP A 38 -8.31 -8.30 -4.69
C ASP A 38 -7.09 -7.36 -4.52
N VAL A 39 -6.97 -6.70 -3.37
CA VAL A 39 -5.79 -5.88 -3.04
C VAL A 39 -4.52 -6.72 -2.96
N VAL A 40 -4.58 -7.89 -2.31
CA VAL A 40 -3.45 -8.83 -2.20
C VAL A 40 -3.03 -9.31 -3.59
N ILE A 41 -3.99 -9.74 -4.42
CA ILE A 41 -3.71 -10.22 -5.78
C ILE A 41 -3.09 -9.11 -6.64
N ALA A 42 -3.60 -7.88 -6.55
CA ALA A 42 -3.04 -6.76 -7.29
C ALA A 42 -1.60 -6.41 -6.85
N ALA A 43 -1.32 -6.48 -5.54
CA ALA A 43 0.02 -6.29 -5.00
C ALA A 43 1.00 -7.37 -5.47
N GLU A 44 0.58 -8.65 -5.48
CA GLU A 44 1.38 -9.76 -6.01
C GLU A 44 1.61 -9.61 -7.52
N ALA A 45 0.58 -9.22 -8.27
CA ALA A 45 0.67 -9.00 -9.71
C ALA A 45 1.58 -7.81 -10.07
N ALA A 46 1.70 -6.82 -9.18
CA ALA A 46 2.61 -5.69 -9.31
C ALA A 46 4.06 -6.01 -8.86
N ASP A 47 4.33 -7.26 -8.42
CA ASP A 47 5.64 -7.71 -7.92
C ASP A 47 6.18 -6.80 -6.81
N LEU A 48 5.32 -6.43 -5.86
CA LEU A 48 5.72 -5.56 -4.75
C LEU A 48 6.80 -6.22 -3.89
N PRO A 49 7.81 -5.45 -3.43
CA PRO A 49 8.82 -5.96 -2.50
C PRO A 49 8.18 -6.41 -1.18
N SER A 50 8.87 -7.30 -0.46
CA SER A 50 8.39 -7.90 0.80
C SER A 50 7.87 -6.88 1.82
N ASP A 51 8.53 -5.72 1.91
CA ASP A 51 8.16 -4.64 2.83
C ASP A 51 6.77 -4.06 2.49
N LEU A 52 6.50 -3.80 1.21
CA LEU A 52 5.20 -3.30 0.78
C LEU A 52 4.13 -4.40 0.85
N MET A 53 4.52 -5.65 0.64
CA MET A 53 3.64 -6.78 0.83
C MET A 53 3.25 -6.98 2.30
N GLU A 54 4.11 -6.63 3.26
CA GLU A 54 3.77 -6.59 4.69
C GLU A 54 2.64 -5.60 4.96
N VAL A 55 2.73 -4.38 4.41
CA VAL A 55 1.69 -3.35 4.53
C VAL A 55 0.33 -3.86 4.05
N VAL A 56 0.29 -4.52 2.89
CA VAL A 56 -0.94 -5.08 2.32
C VAL A 56 -1.46 -6.26 3.16
N GLN A 57 -0.57 -7.08 3.74
CA GLN A 57 -0.95 -8.19 4.61
C GLN A 57 -1.52 -7.75 5.97
N LEU A 58 -1.21 -6.53 6.42
CA LEU A 58 -1.76 -5.95 7.65
C LEU A 58 -3.19 -5.43 7.51
N LEU A 59 -3.72 -5.30 6.29
CA LEU A 59 -5.09 -4.82 6.07
C LEU A 59 -6.10 -5.72 6.80
N PRO A 60 -7.07 -5.18 7.55
CA PRO A 60 -8.16 -5.98 8.10
C PRO A 60 -8.91 -6.81 7.04
N PRO A 61 -9.61 -7.90 7.41
CA PRO A 61 -10.51 -8.56 6.47
C PRO A 61 -11.71 -7.65 6.17
N GLY A 62 -12.14 -7.59 4.91
CA GLY A 62 -13.33 -6.84 4.50
C GLY A 62 -13.27 -6.32 3.07
N SER A 63 -14.19 -5.42 2.75
CA SER A 63 -14.21 -4.63 1.52
C SER A 63 -13.93 -3.16 1.84
N TYR A 64 -13.24 -2.49 0.93
CA TYR A 64 -12.77 -1.13 1.11
C TYR A 64 -13.26 -0.23 -0.02
N THR A 65 -13.80 0.92 0.33
CA THR A 65 -13.80 2.07 -0.59
C THR A 65 -12.36 2.56 -0.75
N ARG A 66 -12.08 3.33 -1.81
CA ARG A 66 -10.74 3.89 -2.06
C ARG A 66 -10.20 4.64 -0.85
N GLN A 67 -11.01 5.52 -0.28
CA GLN A 67 -10.62 6.30 0.91
C GLN A 67 -10.27 5.40 2.09
N ARG A 68 -11.11 4.40 2.39
CA ARG A 68 -10.86 3.47 3.50
C ARG A 68 -9.63 2.60 3.29
N LEU A 69 -9.34 2.21 2.05
CA LEU A 69 -8.11 1.50 1.73
C LEU A 69 -6.89 2.38 1.98
N CYS A 70 -6.90 3.62 1.49
CA CYS A 70 -5.79 4.56 1.65
C CYS A 70 -5.52 4.85 3.13
N ASP A 71 -6.56 5.08 3.93
CA ASP A 71 -6.44 5.29 5.39
C ASP A 71 -5.72 4.12 6.07
N GLN A 72 -6.08 2.87 5.72
CA GLN A 72 -5.49 1.68 6.34
C GLN A 72 -4.04 1.46 5.87
N VAL A 73 -3.78 1.62 4.58
CA VAL A 73 -2.42 1.53 4.02
C VAL A 73 -1.51 2.57 4.66
N ASN A 74 -1.96 3.82 4.75
CA ASN A 74 -1.20 4.91 5.37
C ASN A 74 -1.00 4.72 6.87
N SER A 75 -1.98 4.12 7.58
CA SER A 75 -1.83 3.75 8.99
C SER A 75 -0.69 2.74 9.18
N SER A 76 -0.63 1.69 8.35
CA SER A 76 0.47 0.72 8.37
C SER A 76 1.81 1.37 8.02
N ILE A 77 1.89 2.13 6.92
CA ILE A 77 3.12 2.86 6.52
C ILE A 77 3.61 3.78 7.65
N GLY A 78 2.71 4.50 8.29
CA GLY A 78 2.99 5.35 9.44
C GLY A 78 3.52 4.57 10.64
N GLY A 79 2.94 3.41 10.93
CA GLY A 79 3.39 2.50 11.99
C GLY A 79 4.84 1.99 11.80
N HIS A 80 5.26 1.78 10.55
CA HIS A 80 6.64 1.42 10.21
C HIS A 80 7.58 2.63 10.03
N ALA A 81 7.05 3.87 10.11
CA ALA A 81 7.75 5.11 9.76
C ALA A 81 8.29 5.14 8.32
N TRP A 82 7.62 4.45 7.40
CA TRP A 82 8.05 4.24 6.01
C TRP A 82 7.59 5.33 5.02
N GLY A 83 6.85 6.34 5.47
CA GLY A 83 6.29 7.36 4.57
C GLY A 83 7.32 8.12 3.73
N GLN A 84 8.55 8.30 4.23
CA GLN A 84 9.65 8.92 3.46
C GLN A 84 10.34 7.94 2.51
N VAL A 85 10.26 6.63 2.78
CA VAL A 85 10.93 5.57 2.02
C VAL A 85 10.09 5.12 0.83
N TYR A 86 8.79 4.91 1.05
CA TYR A 86 7.86 4.35 0.06
C TYR A 86 6.76 5.31 -0.39
N GLY A 87 6.56 6.43 0.32
CA GLY A 87 5.46 7.36 0.07
C GLY A 87 4.19 7.00 0.85
N THR A 88 3.15 7.82 0.67
CA THR A 88 1.78 7.59 1.16
C THR A 88 0.84 7.49 -0.04
N VAL A 89 -0.36 6.98 0.18
CA VAL A 89 -1.38 6.82 -0.87
C VAL A 89 -2.59 7.74 -0.69
N GLU A 90 -3.27 8.08 -1.79
CA GLU A 90 -4.50 8.89 -1.84
C GLU A 90 -5.52 8.38 -2.89
#